data_AF-A0AA36D9I6-F1
#
_entry.id   AF-A0AA36D9I6-F1
#
_cell.length_a   1.000
_cell.length_b   1.000
_cell.length_c   1.000
_cell.angle_alpha   90.00
_cell.angle_beta   90.00
_cell.angle_gamma   90.00
#
_symmetry.space_group_name_H-M   'P 1'
#
loop_
_entity.id
_entity.type
_entity.pdbx_description
1 polymer ?
#
loop_
_entity_poly.entity_id
_entity_poly.type
_entity_poly.pdbx_seq_one_letter_code
_entity_poly.pdbx_strand_id
1 'polypeptide(L)'
;MLHNFNVAGAPITVFLTVLIDVDLLKDQKCALAVAYLITAFEFLTAIITIVLFVPFIRMIAHSAIFHSNLTRIFLFIAINMWFLEFAALLLIPYRLKFFPISVAWDLLAFLLSVYCFFVVFVEALIVPQFTIERMFATHYVSNYEQHKWPTISSTIILSVILINGFGACFMTLAFAYAMVATIAVAAPIYLALSAGTILAYKRLHTYNEDLSTRLTRDDIGWEYNLSLRFQVDENLRSLKLLHNLLIVLSGLNCFGALFGGLTFGVFALDSTPAQLFGGLFELWIVSYSPIFLVVVLWSVEEWRHEYSNYWRVTLHLLPQVIRPEKPNRDVEAEQYFLYYRQSWG
;
A
#
# COMPACT_ATOMS: atom_id res chain seq x y z
N MET A 1 -22.93 9.44 2.74
CA MET A 1 -24.04 10.43 2.80
C MET A 1 -24.29 10.98 1.39
N LEU A 2 -25.53 10.93 0.87
CA LEU A 2 -25.89 11.56 -0.40
C LEU A 2 -26.10 13.06 -0.14
N HIS A 3 -25.08 13.90 -0.32
CA HIS A 3 -25.31 15.34 -0.33
C HIS A 3 -25.75 15.76 -1.72
N ASN A 4 -27.00 16.22 -1.84
CA ASN A 4 -27.48 16.88 -3.04
C ASN A 4 -26.92 18.31 -3.06
N PHE A 5 -25.79 18.49 -3.74
CA PHE A 5 -25.32 19.82 -4.10
C PHE A 5 -26.10 20.28 -5.32
N ASN A 6 -26.81 21.39 -5.20
CA ASN A 6 -27.46 22.00 -6.35
C ASN A 6 -26.44 22.90 -7.06
N VAL A 7 -25.69 22.34 -8.01
CA VAL A 7 -24.71 23.09 -8.81
C VAL A 7 -25.36 23.43 -10.14
N ALA A 8 -25.57 24.72 -10.40
CA ALA A 8 -26.16 25.23 -11.64
C ALA A 8 -27.56 24.64 -11.99
N GLY A 9 -28.38 24.31 -10.99
CA GLY A 9 -29.75 23.83 -11.18
C GLY A 9 -29.88 22.32 -11.41
N ALA A 10 -28.77 21.56 -11.39
CA ALA A 10 -28.78 20.10 -11.38
C ALA A 10 -28.43 19.59 -9.97
N PRO A 11 -29.22 18.67 -9.38
CA PRO A 11 -28.82 17.99 -8.15
C PRO A 11 -27.65 17.06 -8.46
N ILE A 12 -26.45 17.44 -8.00
CA ILE A 12 -25.29 16.56 -7.96
C ILE A 12 -25.31 15.85 -6.63
N THR A 13 -25.47 14.53 -6.66
CA THR A 13 -25.36 13.73 -5.46
C THR A 13 -23.91 13.32 -5.26
N VAL A 14 -23.25 13.87 -4.23
CA VAL A 14 -21.84 13.58 -3.92
C VAL A 14 -21.74 12.46 -2.90
N PHE A 15 -20.94 11.45 -3.20
CA PHE A 15 -20.60 10.36 -2.28
C PHE A 15 -19.33 10.71 -1.51
N LEU A 16 -19.50 11.11 -0.25
CA LEU A 16 -18.38 11.25 0.66
C LEU A 16 -18.00 9.88 1.26
N THR A 17 -16.72 9.66 1.56
CA THR A 17 -16.23 8.57 2.45
C THR A 17 -16.58 8.92 3.91
N VAL A 18 -17.88 9.11 4.10
CA VAL A 18 -18.60 9.49 5.32
C VAL A 18 -19.83 8.59 5.27
N LEU A 19 -19.60 7.32 5.60
CA LEU A 19 -20.55 6.23 5.45
C LEU A 19 -21.36 6.03 6.73
N ILE A 20 -20.81 6.37 7.90
CA ILE A 20 -21.56 6.49 9.15
C ILE A 20 -22.20 7.88 9.25
N ASP A 21 -23.52 7.90 9.35
CA ASP A 21 -24.35 9.03 9.72
C ASP A 21 -24.97 8.76 11.09
N VAL A 22 -24.43 9.44 12.11
CA VAL A 22 -24.89 9.29 13.49
C VAL A 22 -26.34 9.73 13.66
N ASP A 23 -26.87 10.61 12.80
CA ASP A 23 -28.24 11.12 12.89
C ASP A 23 -29.26 10.02 12.55
N LEU A 24 -28.95 9.17 11.56
CA LEU A 24 -29.78 8.02 11.18
C LEU A 24 -29.84 6.94 12.26
N LEU A 25 -28.84 6.90 13.15
CA LEU A 25 -28.74 5.90 14.21
C LEU A 25 -29.25 6.39 15.57
N LYS A 26 -29.66 7.66 15.71
CA LYS A 26 -30.04 8.27 17.00
C LYS A 26 -31.10 7.50 17.77
N ASP A 27 -32.10 6.97 17.07
CA ASP A 27 -33.20 6.23 17.68
C ASP A 27 -32.82 4.78 18.04
N GLN A 28 -31.67 4.30 17.56
CA GLN A 28 -31.19 2.93 17.74
C GLN A 28 -29.94 2.89 18.61
N LYS A 29 -30.14 3.03 19.93
CA LYS A 29 -29.06 3.15 20.92
C LYS A 29 -27.93 2.12 20.77
N CYS A 30 -28.26 0.86 20.48
CA CYS A 30 -27.27 -0.20 20.29
C CYS A 30 -26.42 0.02 19.02
N ALA A 31 -27.06 0.29 17.88
CA ALA A 31 -26.35 0.55 16.63
C ALA A 31 -25.49 1.81 16.71
N LEU A 32 -26.00 2.87 17.36
CA LEU A 32 -25.25 4.09 17.61
C LEU A 32 -24.01 3.83 18.47
N ALA A 33 -24.12 3.04 19.54
CA ALA A 33 -22.97 2.67 20.37
C ALA A 33 -21.91 1.88 19.59
N VAL A 34 -22.33 0.96 18.71
CA VAL A 34 -21.41 0.23 17.82
C VAL A 34 -20.74 1.18 16.83
N ALA A 35 -21.47 2.12 16.24
CA ALA A 35 -20.90 3.11 15.33
C ALA A 35 -19.82 3.97 16.01
N TYR A 36 -20.07 4.46 17.23
CA TYR A 36 -19.07 5.19 18.01
C TYR A 36 -17.84 4.34 18.34
N LEU A 37 -18.04 3.06 18.65
CA LEU A 37 -16.93 2.13 18.91
C LEU A 37 -16.04 1.95 17.66
N ILE A 38 -16.66 1.76 16.50
CA ILE A 38 -15.95 1.66 15.21
C ILE A 38 -15.14 2.93 14.96
N THR A 39 -15.77 4.12 15.08
CA THR A 39 -15.08 5.40 14.88
C THR A 39 -13.95 5.63 15.89
N ALA A 40 -14.10 5.16 17.14
CA ALA A 40 -13.04 5.25 18.14
C ALA A 40 -11.84 4.36 17.78
N PHE A 41 -12.09 3.13 17.29
CA PHE A 41 -11.02 2.26 16.79
C PHE A 41 -10.33 2.84 15.56
N GLU A 42 -11.10 3.43 14.64
CA GLU A 42 -10.56 4.11 13.47
C GLU A 42 -9.63 5.25 13.88
N PHE A 43 -10.09 6.13 14.77
CA PHE A 43 -9.30 7.24 15.31
C PHE A 43 -8.00 6.79 15.95
N LEU A 44 -8.06 5.77 16.83
CA LEU A 44 -6.89 5.24 17.52
C LEU A 44 -5.90 4.61 16.53
N THR A 45 -6.41 3.84 15.58
CA THR A 45 -5.60 3.17 14.55
C THR A 45 -4.89 4.21 13.70
N ALA A 46 -5.58 5.24 13.21
CA ALA A 46 -4.98 6.28 12.38
C ALA A 46 -3.85 7.04 13.10
N ILE A 47 -4.06 7.42 14.37
CA ILE A 47 -3.00 8.08 15.17
C ILE A 47 -1.78 7.19 15.33
N ILE A 48 -1.98 5.93 15.71
CA ILE A 48 -0.88 4.98 15.90
C ILE A 48 -0.12 4.81 14.56
N THR A 49 -0.84 4.60 13.47
CA THR A 49 -0.25 4.39 12.14
C THR A 49 0.56 5.60 11.68
N ILE A 50 0.06 6.83 11.84
CA ILE A 50 0.79 8.06 11.50
C ILE A 50 2.17 8.09 12.17
N VAL A 51 2.20 7.77 13.47
CA VAL A 51 3.45 7.74 14.26
C VAL A 51 4.38 6.62 13.78
N LEU A 52 3.83 5.43 13.52
CA LEU A 52 4.61 4.27 13.08
C LEU A 52 5.20 4.42 11.67
N PHE A 53 4.52 5.13 10.77
CA PHE A 53 4.96 5.28 9.37
C PHE A 53 6.12 6.26 9.19
N VAL A 54 6.30 7.24 10.09
CA VAL A 54 7.43 8.20 10.00
C VAL A 54 8.79 7.49 9.94
N PRO A 55 9.16 6.61 10.90
CA PRO A 55 10.42 5.87 10.80
C PRO A 55 10.44 4.87 9.65
N PHE A 56 9.30 4.31 9.26
CA PHE A 56 9.20 3.37 8.16
C PHE A 56 9.54 4.03 6.81
N ILE A 57 8.96 5.19 6.53
CA ILE A 57 9.25 6.00 5.33
C ILE A 57 10.72 6.38 5.29
N ARG A 58 11.28 6.84 6.42
CA ARG A 58 12.71 7.17 6.52
C ARG A 58 13.61 5.96 6.24
N MET A 59 13.27 4.80 6.80
CA MET A 59 14.01 3.56 6.59
C MET A 59 13.99 3.15 5.11
N ILE A 60 12.82 3.15 4.46
CA ILE A 60 12.71 2.83 3.03
C ILE A 60 13.53 3.81 2.19
N ALA A 61 13.43 5.12 2.47
CA ALA A 61 14.12 6.15 1.70
C ALA A 61 15.66 6.03 1.75
N HIS A 62 16.21 5.44 2.82
CA HIS A 62 17.65 5.23 2.99
C HIS A 62 18.11 3.78 2.78
N SER A 63 17.17 2.87 2.54
CA SER A 63 17.45 1.46 2.33
C SER A 63 18.12 1.22 0.98
N ALA A 64 19.17 0.39 0.99
CA ALA A 64 19.82 -0.12 -0.21
C ALA A 64 19.59 -1.64 -0.39
N ILE A 65 18.54 -2.18 0.26
CA ILE A 65 18.21 -3.61 0.18
C ILE A 65 17.65 -3.98 -1.20
N PHE A 66 16.79 -3.10 -1.72
CA PHE A 66 16.22 -3.23 -3.04
C PHE A 66 16.72 -2.11 -3.94
N HIS A 67 16.78 -2.39 -5.23
CA HIS A 67 17.19 -1.40 -6.21
C HIS A 67 16.21 -0.21 -6.27
N SER A 68 16.66 0.87 -6.91
CA SER A 68 15.96 2.16 -6.90
C SER A 68 14.50 2.15 -7.37
N ASN A 69 14.15 1.35 -8.39
CA ASN A 69 12.76 1.30 -8.90
C ASN A 69 11.76 0.78 -7.87
N LEU A 70 12.05 -0.36 -7.23
CA LEU A 70 11.18 -0.95 -6.21
C LEU A 70 11.10 -0.05 -4.98
N THR A 71 12.22 0.53 -4.56
CA THR A 71 12.27 1.50 -3.45
C THR A 71 11.41 2.73 -3.71
N ARG A 72 11.36 3.25 -4.95
CA ARG A 72 10.47 4.37 -5.32
C ARG A 72 9.00 4.00 -5.28
N ILE A 73 8.64 2.81 -5.76
CA ILE A 73 7.25 2.32 -5.69
C ILE A 73 6.83 2.14 -4.22
N PHE A 74 7.69 1.53 -3.39
CA PHE A 74 7.46 1.42 -1.95
C PHE A 74 7.26 2.78 -1.28
N LEU A 75 8.13 3.75 -1.59
CA LEU A 75 8.05 5.08 -1.01
C LEU A 75 6.76 5.79 -1.42
N PHE A 76 6.37 5.66 -2.69
CA PHE A 76 5.09 6.19 -3.19
C PHE A 76 3.90 5.60 -2.41
N ILE A 77 3.86 4.28 -2.23
CA ILE A 77 2.78 3.61 -1.46
C ILE A 77 2.80 4.05 0.00
N ALA A 78 3.97 4.02 0.66
CA ALA A 78 4.09 4.34 2.07
C ALA A 78 3.72 5.79 2.39
N ILE A 79 4.09 6.74 1.53
CA ILE A 79 3.71 8.15 1.68
C ILE A 79 2.19 8.32 1.52
N ASN A 80 1.57 7.66 0.54
CA ASN A 80 0.12 7.77 0.33
C ASN A 80 -0.68 7.13 1.48
N MET A 81 -0.24 5.98 1.99
CA MET A 81 -0.81 5.38 3.21
C MET A 81 -0.70 6.33 4.40
N TRP A 82 0.45 6.98 4.59
CA TRP A 82 0.62 7.95 5.68
C TRP A 82 -0.34 9.14 5.57
N PHE A 83 -0.51 9.70 4.37
CA PHE A 83 -1.48 10.79 4.14
C PHE A 83 -2.94 10.34 4.22
N LEU A 84 -3.27 9.09 3.87
CA LEU A 84 -4.60 8.51 4.04
C LEU A 84 -5.05 8.59 5.50
N GLU A 85 -4.16 8.28 6.44
CA GLU A 85 -4.48 8.36 7.87
C GLU A 85 -4.82 9.79 8.32
N PHE A 86 -4.10 10.79 7.80
CA PHE A 86 -4.43 12.20 8.06
C PHE A 86 -5.78 12.58 7.47
N ALA A 87 -6.08 12.14 6.25
CA ALA A 87 -7.36 12.40 5.61
C ALA A 87 -8.51 11.76 6.42
N ALA A 88 -8.33 10.51 6.86
CA ALA A 88 -9.30 9.81 7.70
C ALA A 88 -9.55 10.56 9.03
N LEU A 89 -8.49 10.99 9.72
CA LEU A 89 -8.60 11.77 10.97
C LEU A 89 -9.35 13.09 10.77
N LEU A 90 -9.11 13.81 9.68
CA LEU A 90 -9.81 15.05 9.37
C LEU A 90 -11.29 14.82 9.02
N LEU A 91 -11.62 13.65 8.47
CA LEU A 91 -13.01 13.27 8.14
C LEU A 91 -13.82 12.83 9.37
N ILE A 92 -13.20 12.37 10.47
CA ILE A 92 -13.93 11.91 11.67
C ILE A 92 -14.77 13.04 12.31
N PRO A 93 -14.23 14.23 12.62
CA PRO A 93 -15.04 15.32 13.18
C PRO A 93 -16.18 15.77 12.26
N TYR A 94 -15.96 15.73 10.94
CA TYR A 94 -17.00 16.04 9.95
C TYR A 94 -18.13 15.01 9.98
N ARG A 95 -17.80 13.70 10.07
CA ARG A 95 -18.77 12.60 10.26
C ARG A 95 -19.59 12.76 11.52
N LEU A 96 -18.94 13.09 12.63
CA LEU A 96 -19.57 13.27 13.94
C LEU A 96 -20.32 14.61 14.08
N LYS A 97 -20.37 15.43 13.02
CA LYS A 97 -21.02 16.75 13.01
C LYS A 97 -20.50 17.71 14.08
N PHE A 98 -19.21 17.61 14.42
CA PHE A 98 -18.57 18.55 15.35
C PHE A 98 -18.38 19.93 14.72
N PHE A 99 -18.30 20.00 13.40
CA PHE A 99 -18.24 21.26 12.65
C PHE A 99 -19.58 21.59 12.00
N PRO A 100 -19.98 22.87 11.92
CA PRO A 100 -21.19 23.28 11.23
C PRO A 100 -21.07 22.99 9.74
N ILE A 101 -22.17 22.54 9.13
CA ILE A 101 -22.27 22.33 7.68
C ILE A 101 -22.03 23.67 6.99
N SER A 102 -20.98 23.74 6.18
CA SER A 102 -20.60 24.94 5.43
C SER A 102 -19.96 24.51 4.12
N VAL A 103 -20.10 25.34 3.10
CA VAL A 103 -19.54 25.06 1.76
C VAL A 103 -18.04 24.73 1.81
N ALA A 104 -17.29 25.38 2.71
CA ALA A 104 -15.85 25.12 2.86
C ALA A 104 -15.55 23.73 3.44
N TRP A 105 -16.27 23.33 4.49
CA TRP A 105 -16.12 22.00 5.11
C TRP A 105 -16.61 20.88 4.18
N ASP A 106 -17.69 21.13 3.46
CA ASP A 106 -18.25 20.21 2.48
C ASP A 106 -17.27 19.97 1.32
N LEU A 107 -16.64 21.04 0.79
CA LEU A 107 -15.61 20.94 -0.23
C LEU A 107 -14.36 20.20 0.27
N LEU A 108 -13.92 20.50 1.50
CA LEU A 108 -12.78 19.80 2.09
C LEU A 108 -13.08 18.31 2.26
N ALA A 109 -14.24 17.95 2.82
CA ALA A 109 -14.67 16.57 2.98
C ALA A 109 -14.75 15.84 1.63
N PHE A 110 -15.22 16.52 0.59
CA PHE A 110 -15.23 16.00 -0.78
C PHE A 110 -13.81 15.70 -1.28
N LEU A 111 -12.88 16.66 -1.20
CA LEU A 111 -11.51 16.48 -1.66
C LEU A 111 -10.79 15.35 -0.89
N LEU A 112 -10.98 15.29 0.43
CA LEU A 112 -10.45 14.22 1.26
C LEU A 112 -11.07 12.86 0.89
N SER A 113 -12.37 12.81 0.55
CA SER A 113 -13.03 11.57 0.10
C SER A 113 -12.47 11.07 -1.23
N VAL A 114 -12.28 11.97 -2.20
CA VAL A 114 -11.61 11.64 -3.48
C VAL A 114 -10.22 11.07 -3.20
N TYR A 115 -9.46 11.71 -2.29
CA TYR A 115 -8.13 11.24 -1.93
C TYR A 115 -8.16 9.86 -1.25
N CYS A 116 -9.08 9.62 -0.31
CA CYS A 116 -9.24 8.33 0.35
C CYS A 116 -9.52 7.22 -0.68
N PHE A 117 -10.48 7.42 -1.59
CA PHE A 117 -10.76 6.44 -2.65
C PHE A 117 -9.56 6.23 -3.59
N PHE A 118 -8.82 7.29 -3.89
CA PHE A 118 -7.58 7.18 -4.66
C PHE A 118 -6.59 6.25 -3.99
N VAL A 119 -6.34 6.42 -2.69
CA VAL A 119 -5.39 5.56 -1.95
C VAL A 119 -5.92 4.14 -1.81
N VAL A 120 -7.22 3.92 -1.58
CA VAL A 120 -7.83 2.57 -1.55
C VAL A 120 -7.57 1.81 -2.85
N PHE A 121 -7.67 2.48 -4.00
CA PHE A 121 -7.32 1.85 -5.28
C PHE A 121 -5.82 1.64 -5.45
N VAL A 122 -4.97 2.51 -4.89
CA VAL A 122 -3.51 2.29 -4.85
C VAL A 122 -3.19 1.02 -4.06
N GLU A 123 -3.82 0.86 -2.89
CA GLU A 123 -3.69 -0.29 -2.00
C GLU A 123 -4.10 -1.59 -2.69
N ALA A 124 -5.27 -1.58 -3.34
CA ALA A 124 -5.76 -2.73 -4.10
C ALA A 124 -4.80 -3.17 -5.22
N LEU A 125 -3.98 -2.26 -5.73
CA LEU A 125 -3.04 -2.50 -6.83
C LEU A 125 -1.58 -2.67 -6.39
N ILE A 126 -1.26 -2.70 -5.09
CA ILE A 126 0.13 -2.87 -4.61
C ILE A 126 0.78 -4.13 -5.21
N VAL A 127 0.10 -5.27 -5.09
CA VAL A 127 0.64 -6.58 -5.52
C VAL A 127 0.80 -6.65 -7.05
N PRO A 128 -0.17 -6.21 -7.88
CA PRO A 128 0.03 -6.05 -9.31
C PRO A 128 1.20 -5.13 -9.69
N GLN A 129 1.33 -3.97 -9.06
CA GLN A 129 2.41 -3.00 -9.34
C GLN A 129 3.79 -3.63 -9.12
N PHE A 130 3.96 -4.30 -7.99
CA PHE A 130 5.18 -5.03 -7.65
C PHE A 130 5.45 -6.11 -8.67
N THR A 131 4.43 -6.87 -9.05
CA THR A 131 4.58 -7.99 -9.98
C THR A 131 5.03 -7.50 -11.36
N ILE A 132 4.43 -6.44 -11.88
CA ILE A 132 4.83 -5.82 -13.15
C ILE A 132 6.29 -5.35 -13.07
N GLU A 133 6.67 -4.70 -11.97
CA GLU A 133 8.04 -4.26 -11.78
C GLU A 133 9.02 -5.46 -11.71
N ARG A 134 8.67 -6.55 -11.01
CA ARG A 134 9.45 -7.80 -10.98
C ARG A 134 9.54 -8.48 -12.34
N MET A 135 8.52 -8.37 -13.19
CA MET A 135 8.58 -8.87 -14.57
C MET A 135 9.67 -8.14 -15.35
N PHE A 136 9.77 -6.80 -15.21
CA PHE A 136 10.83 -6.02 -15.85
C PHE A 136 12.20 -6.36 -15.27
N ALA A 137 12.34 -6.44 -13.95
CA ALA A 137 13.60 -6.80 -13.30
C ALA A 137 14.09 -8.20 -13.71
N THR A 138 13.18 -9.17 -13.85
CA THR A 138 13.51 -10.53 -14.31
C THR A 138 13.84 -10.56 -15.81
N HIS A 139 13.10 -9.82 -16.64
CA HIS A 139 13.33 -9.81 -18.09
C HIS A 139 14.68 -9.15 -18.45
N TYR A 140 15.02 -8.06 -17.77
CA TYR A 140 16.25 -7.30 -18.00
C TYR A 140 17.36 -7.66 -17.01
N VAL A 141 17.31 -8.86 -16.41
CA VAL A 141 18.17 -9.23 -15.27
C VAL A 141 19.64 -8.85 -15.50
N SER A 142 20.23 -9.15 -16.66
CA SER A 142 21.64 -8.87 -16.95
C SER A 142 22.04 -7.38 -16.92
N ASN A 143 21.11 -6.48 -17.25
CA ASN A 143 21.39 -5.06 -17.49
C ASN A 143 20.59 -4.11 -16.60
N TYR A 144 19.73 -4.64 -15.72
CA TYR A 144 18.72 -3.86 -15.01
C TYR A 144 19.32 -2.80 -14.08
N GLU A 145 20.47 -3.09 -13.46
CA GLU A 145 21.15 -2.13 -12.57
C GLU A 145 22.16 -1.24 -13.30
N GLN A 146 22.77 -1.75 -14.38
CA GLN A 146 23.79 -1.02 -15.14
C GLN A 146 23.16 0.21 -15.81
N HIS A 147 21.98 0.02 -16.38
CA HIS A 147 21.16 1.10 -16.88
C HIS A 147 20.17 1.45 -15.77
N LYS A 148 20.40 2.56 -15.06
CA LYS A 148 19.36 3.08 -14.17
C LYS A 148 18.15 3.37 -15.05
N TRP A 149 17.08 2.58 -14.91
CA TRP A 149 15.81 2.75 -15.63
C TRP A 149 14.76 3.43 -14.73
N PRO A 150 14.96 4.69 -14.29
CA PRO A 150 13.98 5.39 -13.45
C PRO A 150 12.62 5.50 -14.15
N THR A 151 12.61 5.41 -15.47
CA THR A 151 11.41 5.43 -16.31
C THR A 151 10.47 4.27 -16.00
N ILE A 152 10.96 3.09 -15.59
CA ILE A 152 10.09 1.94 -15.29
C ILE A 152 9.21 2.25 -14.06
N SER A 153 9.83 2.63 -12.94
CA SER A 153 9.07 3.01 -11.74
C SER A 153 8.20 4.24 -11.98
N SER A 154 8.68 5.23 -12.73
CA SER A 154 7.92 6.45 -13.05
C SER A 154 6.69 6.16 -13.90
N THR A 155 6.80 5.28 -14.91
CA THR A 155 5.66 4.87 -15.75
C THR A 155 4.65 4.07 -14.95
N ILE A 156 5.09 3.15 -14.08
CA ILE A 156 4.20 2.40 -13.21
C ILE A 156 3.44 3.37 -12.28
N ILE A 157 4.15 4.25 -11.57
CA ILE A 157 3.52 5.23 -10.67
C ILE A 157 2.57 6.16 -11.43
N LEU A 158 2.96 6.67 -12.60
CA LEU A 158 2.10 7.53 -13.41
C LEU A 158 0.83 6.79 -13.86
N SER A 159 0.95 5.54 -14.29
CA SER A 159 -0.21 4.73 -14.69
C SER A 159 -1.18 4.52 -13.52
N VAL A 160 -0.65 4.26 -12.32
CA VAL A 160 -1.42 4.11 -11.08
C VAL A 160 -2.13 5.42 -10.72
N ILE A 161 -1.42 6.55 -10.80
CA ILE A 161 -2.01 7.87 -10.54
C ILE A 161 -3.17 8.15 -11.48
N LEU A 162 -3.00 7.91 -12.79
CA LEU A 162 -4.03 8.18 -13.79
C LEU A 162 -5.26 7.27 -13.63
N ILE A 163 -5.04 5.95 -13.52
CA ILE A 163 -6.13 4.96 -13.40
C ILE A 163 -6.91 5.18 -12.09
N ASN A 164 -6.20 5.30 -10.97
CA ASN A 164 -6.83 5.40 -9.66
C ASN A 164 -7.40 6.78 -9.41
N GLY A 165 -6.78 7.84 -9.93
CA GLY A 165 -7.31 9.20 -9.85
C GLY A 165 -8.62 9.33 -10.61
N PHE A 166 -8.69 8.78 -11.83
CA PHE A 166 -9.94 8.71 -12.58
C PHE A 166 -11.01 7.88 -11.84
N GLY A 167 -10.63 6.69 -11.36
CA GLY A 167 -11.54 5.83 -10.59
C GLY A 167 -12.07 6.50 -9.32
N ALA A 168 -11.23 7.23 -8.58
CA ALA A 168 -11.62 7.92 -7.35
C ALA A 168 -12.59 9.07 -7.62
N CYS A 169 -12.32 9.90 -8.63
CA CYS A 169 -13.25 10.93 -9.07
C CYS A 169 -14.59 10.33 -9.49
N PHE A 170 -14.56 9.22 -10.24
CA PHE A 170 -15.77 8.54 -10.67
C PHE A 170 -16.58 7.99 -9.50
N MET A 171 -15.95 7.30 -8.54
CA MET A 171 -16.63 6.79 -7.34
C MET A 171 -17.26 7.89 -6.47
N THR A 172 -16.59 9.03 -6.36
CA THR A 172 -17.07 10.15 -5.52
C THR A 172 -18.21 10.92 -6.19
N LEU A 173 -18.21 11.00 -7.54
CA LEU A 173 -19.20 11.74 -8.33
C LEU A 173 -20.36 10.89 -8.87
N ALA A 174 -20.24 9.56 -8.84
CA ALA A 174 -21.25 8.65 -9.38
C ALA A 174 -22.55 8.69 -8.57
N PHE A 175 -23.69 8.87 -9.24
CA PHE A 175 -25.01 8.63 -8.64
C PHE A 175 -25.12 7.16 -8.18
N ALA A 176 -25.98 6.86 -7.19
CA ALA A 176 -26.09 5.53 -6.57
C ALA A 176 -26.20 4.36 -7.57
N TYR A 177 -26.90 4.55 -8.70
CA TYR A 177 -27.00 3.56 -9.78
C TYR A 177 -25.70 3.38 -10.59
N ALA A 178 -24.94 4.45 -10.80
CA ALA A 178 -23.63 4.37 -11.45
C ALA A 178 -22.60 3.67 -10.55
N MET A 179 -22.70 3.80 -9.22
CA MET A 179 -21.82 3.10 -8.29
C MET A 179 -22.01 1.58 -8.33
N VAL A 180 -23.26 1.08 -8.35
CA VAL A 180 -23.53 -0.36 -8.50
C VAL A 180 -22.98 -0.90 -9.82
N ALA A 181 -23.18 -0.16 -10.92
CA ALA A 181 -22.60 -0.51 -12.22
C ALA A 181 -21.06 -0.49 -12.20
N THR A 182 -20.47 0.46 -11.48
CA THR A 182 -19.01 0.56 -11.30
C THR A 182 -18.47 -0.66 -10.58
N ILE A 183 -19.09 -1.05 -9.47
CA ILE A 183 -18.68 -2.23 -8.70
C ILE A 183 -18.82 -3.50 -9.57
N ALA A 184 -19.92 -3.62 -10.32
CA ALA A 184 -20.17 -4.75 -11.21
C ALA A 184 -19.12 -4.88 -12.34
N VAL A 185 -18.57 -3.77 -12.84
CA VAL A 185 -17.52 -3.77 -13.88
C VAL A 185 -16.12 -3.89 -13.27
N ALA A 186 -15.86 -3.21 -12.15
CA ALA A 186 -14.55 -3.18 -11.51
C ALA A 186 -14.21 -4.54 -10.88
N ALA A 187 -15.17 -5.22 -10.24
CA ALA A 187 -14.90 -6.48 -9.56
C ALA A 187 -14.33 -7.58 -10.49
N PRO A 188 -14.90 -7.85 -11.68
CA PRO A 188 -14.30 -8.78 -12.64
C PRO A 188 -12.88 -8.39 -13.08
N ILE A 189 -12.62 -7.10 -13.29
CA ILE A 189 -11.29 -6.60 -13.68
C ILE A 189 -10.29 -6.86 -12.55
N TYR A 190 -10.64 -6.54 -11.30
CA TYR A 190 -9.80 -6.80 -10.14
C TYR A 190 -9.54 -8.29 -9.92
N LEU A 191 -10.55 -9.15 -10.13
CA LEU A 191 -10.38 -10.60 -10.07
C LEU A 191 -9.42 -11.10 -11.16
N ALA A 192 -9.56 -10.62 -12.40
CA ALA A 192 -8.66 -10.96 -13.49
C ALA A 192 -7.22 -10.49 -13.23
N LEU A 193 -7.04 -9.28 -12.72
CA LEU A 193 -5.73 -8.74 -12.31
C LEU A 193 -5.11 -9.58 -11.19
N SER A 194 -5.90 -9.97 -10.18
CA SER A 194 -5.42 -10.79 -9.07
C SER A 194 -5.00 -12.18 -9.54
N ALA A 195 -5.81 -12.82 -10.39
CA ALA A 195 -5.47 -14.12 -10.99
C ALA A 195 -4.21 -14.03 -11.86
N GLY A 196 -4.10 -13.00 -12.70
CA GLY A 196 -2.92 -12.72 -13.51
C GLY A 196 -1.67 -12.53 -12.66
N THR A 197 -1.81 -11.82 -11.54
CA THR A 197 -0.73 -11.56 -10.57
C THR A 197 -0.23 -12.84 -9.91
N ILE A 198 -1.14 -13.74 -9.49
CA ILE A 198 -0.77 -15.06 -8.92
C ILE A 198 -0.01 -15.91 -9.95
N LEU A 199 -0.50 -15.94 -11.20
CA LEU A 199 0.15 -16.70 -12.28
C LEU A 199 1.52 -16.14 -12.62
N ALA A 200 1.65 -14.81 -12.71
CA ALA A 200 2.91 -14.12 -12.95
C ALA A 200 3.90 -14.39 -11.81
N TYR A 201 3.49 -14.25 -10.55
CA TYR A 201 4.30 -14.59 -9.38
C TYR A 201 4.86 -16.02 -9.48
N LYS A 202 4.00 -17.02 -9.72
CA LYS A 202 4.44 -18.43 -9.83
C LYS A 202 5.50 -18.61 -10.92
N ARG A 203 5.26 -18.03 -12.10
CA ARG A 203 6.22 -18.10 -13.22
C ARG A 203 7.55 -17.43 -12.89
N LEU A 204 7.51 -16.23 -12.31
CA LEU A 204 8.71 -15.48 -11.93
C LEU A 204 9.51 -16.21 -10.86
N HIS A 205 8.85 -16.79 -9.85
CA HIS A 205 9.50 -17.56 -8.79
C HIS A 205 10.23 -18.78 -9.35
N THR A 206 9.53 -19.63 -10.10
CA THR A 206 10.13 -20.83 -10.70
C THR A 206 11.28 -20.47 -11.64
N TYR A 207 11.15 -19.41 -12.44
CA TYR A 207 12.22 -18.96 -13.33
C TYR A 207 13.46 -18.48 -12.56
N ASN A 208 13.30 -17.63 -11.54
CA ASN A 208 14.43 -17.13 -10.76
C ASN A 208 15.10 -18.22 -9.91
N GLU A 209 14.34 -19.21 -9.41
CA GLU A 209 14.91 -20.37 -8.70
C GLU A 209 15.74 -21.28 -9.62
N ASP A 210 15.22 -21.58 -10.81
CA ASP A 210 15.95 -22.36 -11.83
C ASP A 210 17.22 -21.62 -12.25
N LEU A 211 17.13 -20.33 -12.52
CA LEU A 211 18.28 -19.49 -12.85
C LEU A 211 19.32 -19.48 -11.72
N SER A 212 18.90 -19.31 -10.46
CA SER A 212 19.77 -19.37 -9.28
C SER A 212 20.48 -20.72 -9.15
N THR A 213 19.76 -21.82 -9.38
CA THR A 213 20.31 -23.18 -9.31
C THR A 213 21.36 -23.40 -10.39
N ARG A 214 21.08 -23.00 -11.64
CA ARG A 214 22.02 -23.14 -12.76
C ARG A 214 23.27 -22.28 -12.57
N LEU A 215 23.14 -21.07 -12.01
CA LEU A 215 24.27 -20.20 -11.67
C LEU A 215 25.14 -20.74 -10.53
N THR A 216 24.60 -21.62 -9.68
CA THR A 216 25.34 -22.23 -8.58
C THR A 216 26.08 -23.51 -9.00
N ARG A 217 25.59 -24.20 -10.03
CA ARG A 217 26.15 -25.48 -10.50
C ARG A 217 27.27 -25.32 -11.52
N ASP A 218 27.62 -24.10 -11.93
CA ASP A 218 28.51 -23.80 -13.06
C ASP A 218 28.07 -24.52 -14.37
N ASP A 219 26.80 -24.94 -14.45
CA ASP A 219 26.21 -25.67 -15.60
C ASP A 219 26.07 -24.77 -16.85
N ILE A 220 26.19 -23.46 -16.67
CA ILE A 220 26.08 -22.48 -17.73
C ILE A 220 27.52 -22.13 -18.16
N GLY A 221 27.89 -22.46 -19.40
CA GLY A 221 29.12 -21.96 -20.04
C GLY A 221 29.12 -20.45 -20.31
N TRP A 222 28.41 -19.67 -19.49
CA TRP A 222 28.44 -18.22 -19.47
C TRP A 222 29.60 -17.78 -18.59
N GLU A 223 30.30 -16.74 -19.00
CA GLU A 223 31.28 -16.08 -18.14
C GLU A 223 30.58 -15.71 -16.82
N TYR A 224 31.06 -16.29 -15.73
CA TYR A 224 30.54 -16.05 -14.39
C TYR A 224 30.46 -14.54 -14.13
N ASN A 225 29.25 -14.03 -13.91
CA ASN A 225 29.04 -12.64 -13.58
C ASN A 225 28.43 -12.51 -12.18
N LEU A 226 29.26 -12.03 -11.24
CA LEU A 226 28.88 -11.78 -9.86
C LEU A 226 27.64 -10.87 -9.75
N SER A 227 27.49 -9.88 -10.65
CA SER A 227 26.34 -8.97 -10.63
C SER A 227 25.02 -9.71 -10.91
N LEU A 228 25.04 -10.68 -11.82
CA LEU A 228 23.86 -11.47 -12.18
C LEU A 228 23.38 -12.30 -10.97
N ARG A 229 24.31 -12.88 -10.20
CA ARG A 229 23.96 -13.65 -9.01
C ARG A 229 23.33 -12.77 -7.93
N PHE A 230 23.87 -11.57 -7.69
CA PHE A 230 23.29 -10.62 -6.74
C PHE A 230 21.87 -10.20 -7.14
N GLN A 231 21.62 -9.95 -8.42
CA GLN A 231 20.30 -9.56 -8.92
C GLN A 231 19.28 -10.68 -8.80
N VAL A 232 19.67 -11.93 -9.07
CA VAL A 232 18.80 -13.10 -8.88
C VAL A 232 18.47 -13.31 -7.39
N ASP A 233 19.43 -13.14 -6.48
CA ASP A 233 19.18 -13.21 -5.03
C ASP A 233 18.23 -12.09 -4.56
N GLU A 234 18.45 -10.86 -5.01
CA GLU A 234 17.55 -9.73 -4.72
C GLU A 234 16.13 -10.02 -5.26
N ASN A 235 16.01 -10.53 -6.48
CA ASN A 235 14.73 -10.91 -7.06
C ASN A 235 14.03 -11.99 -6.23
N LEU A 236 14.71 -13.06 -5.83
CA LEU A 236 14.12 -14.10 -4.96
C LEU A 236 13.67 -13.54 -3.62
N ARG A 237 14.46 -12.66 -2.99
CA ARG A 237 14.10 -11.97 -1.74
C ARG A 237 12.85 -11.11 -1.91
N SER A 238 12.79 -10.33 -2.98
CA SER A 238 11.63 -9.49 -3.29
C SER A 238 10.37 -10.30 -3.65
N LEU A 239 10.53 -11.48 -4.28
CA LEU A 239 9.43 -12.40 -4.57
C LEU A 239 8.88 -13.04 -3.29
N LYS A 240 9.73 -13.34 -2.30
CA LYS A 240 9.28 -13.78 -0.97
C LYS A 240 8.45 -12.71 -0.27
N LEU A 241 8.87 -11.44 -0.34
CA LEU A 241 8.10 -10.30 0.15
C LEU A 241 6.76 -10.18 -0.59
N LEU A 242 6.79 -10.25 -1.92
CA LEU A 242 5.59 -10.23 -2.77
C LEU A 242 4.62 -11.37 -2.43
N HIS A 243 5.12 -12.56 -2.11
CA HIS A 243 4.30 -13.69 -1.69
C HIS A 243 3.51 -13.41 -0.41
N ASN A 244 4.19 -12.86 0.61
CA ASN A 244 3.55 -12.51 1.88
C ASN A 244 2.53 -11.38 1.69
N LEU A 245 2.86 -10.38 0.87
CA LEU A 245 1.92 -9.31 0.49
C LEU A 245 0.71 -9.90 -0.26
N LEU A 246 0.94 -10.81 -1.21
CA LEU A 246 -0.12 -11.44 -1.99
C LEU A 246 -1.11 -12.20 -1.10
N ILE A 247 -0.64 -12.95 -0.11
CA ILE A 247 -1.53 -13.69 0.81
C ILE A 247 -2.33 -12.72 1.68
N VAL A 248 -1.66 -11.80 2.38
CA VAL A 248 -2.31 -10.97 3.39
C VAL A 248 -3.17 -9.88 2.75
N LEU A 249 -2.63 -9.15 1.77
CA LEU A 249 -3.33 -8.03 1.15
C LEU A 249 -4.49 -8.47 0.26
N SER A 250 -4.39 -9.63 -0.42
CA SER A 250 -5.54 -10.16 -1.16
C SER A 250 -6.67 -10.56 -0.20
N GLY A 251 -6.34 -11.13 0.96
CA GLY A 251 -7.32 -11.41 2.01
C GLY A 251 -7.99 -10.12 2.52
N LEU A 252 -7.22 -9.07 2.76
CA LEU A 252 -7.76 -7.75 3.12
C LEU A 252 -8.66 -7.19 2.01
N ASN A 253 -8.25 -7.26 0.75
CA ASN A 253 -9.06 -6.78 -0.36
C ASN A 253 -10.42 -7.52 -0.43
N CYS A 254 -10.48 -8.80 -0.08
CA CYS A 254 -11.75 -9.53 0.04
C CYS A 254 -12.65 -8.97 1.15
N PHE A 255 -12.10 -8.60 2.31
CA PHE A 255 -12.87 -7.94 3.38
C PHE A 255 -13.37 -6.56 2.96
N GLY A 256 -12.52 -5.76 2.32
CA GLY A 256 -12.92 -4.45 1.76
C GLY A 256 -14.04 -4.58 0.73
N ALA A 257 -13.91 -5.53 -0.19
CA ALA A 257 -14.95 -5.82 -1.18
C ALA A 257 -16.26 -6.31 -0.54
N LEU A 258 -16.18 -7.11 0.53
CA LEU A 258 -17.35 -7.58 1.29
C LEU A 258 -18.06 -6.40 1.97
N PHE A 259 -17.35 -5.59 2.76
CA PHE A 259 -17.96 -4.48 3.49
C PHE A 259 -18.48 -3.39 2.55
N GLY A 260 -17.70 -3.03 1.53
CA GLY A 260 -18.12 -2.10 0.49
C GLY A 260 -19.32 -2.64 -0.31
N GLY A 261 -19.27 -3.91 -0.72
CA GLY A 261 -20.36 -4.55 -1.47
C GLY A 261 -21.67 -4.65 -0.67
N LEU A 262 -21.61 -4.96 0.63
CA LEU A 262 -22.79 -4.96 1.50
C LEU A 262 -23.37 -3.55 1.67
N THR A 263 -22.50 -2.55 1.88
CA THR A 263 -22.90 -1.15 2.06
C THR A 263 -23.53 -0.56 0.81
N PHE A 264 -22.92 -0.80 -0.35
CA PHE A 264 -23.24 -0.10 -1.60
C PHE A 264 -24.10 -0.91 -2.58
N GLY A 265 -24.06 -2.24 -2.49
CA GLY A 265 -24.71 -3.13 -3.44
C GLY A 265 -25.91 -3.89 -2.90
N VAL A 266 -26.00 -4.08 -1.57
CA VAL A 266 -27.04 -4.92 -0.95
C VAL A 266 -28.04 -4.11 -0.13
N PHE A 267 -27.56 -3.27 0.78
CA PHE A 267 -28.42 -2.52 1.68
C PHE A 267 -28.77 -1.14 1.12
N ALA A 268 -29.95 -0.62 1.48
CA ALA A 268 -30.28 0.77 1.25
C ALA A 268 -29.37 1.65 2.11
N LEU A 269 -28.79 2.71 1.53
CA LEU A 269 -27.75 3.50 2.20
C LEU A 269 -28.22 4.16 3.50
N ASP A 270 -29.50 4.41 3.66
CA ASP A 270 -30.14 4.97 4.86
C ASP A 270 -30.47 3.93 5.93
N SER A 271 -30.30 2.63 5.63
CA SER A 271 -30.59 1.55 6.57
C SER A 271 -29.46 1.34 7.59
N THR A 272 -29.82 0.95 8.81
CA THR A 272 -28.85 0.63 9.89
C THR A 272 -27.75 -0.34 9.46
N PRO A 273 -28.03 -1.46 8.75
CA PRO A 273 -26.97 -2.35 8.31
C PRO A 273 -25.98 -1.68 7.37
N ALA A 274 -26.44 -0.83 6.43
CA ALA A 274 -25.55 -0.09 5.55
C ALA A 274 -24.62 0.86 6.33
N GLN A 275 -25.15 1.54 7.35
CA GLN A 275 -24.38 2.42 8.21
C GLN A 275 -23.27 1.67 8.96
N LEU A 276 -23.60 0.50 9.52
CA LEU A 276 -22.63 -0.32 10.26
C LEU A 276 -21.57 -0.95 9.35
N PHE A 277 -21.97 -1.51 8.20
CA PHE A 277 -21.01 -2.05 7.23
C PHE A 277 -20.17 -0.96 6.57
N GLY A 278 -20.73 0.23 6.39
CA GLY A 278 -20.01 1.41 5.91
C GLY A 278 -18.93 1.83 6.91
N GLY A 279 -19.26 1.83 8.20
CA GLY A 279 -18.27 2.02 9.27
C GLY A 279 -17.16 0.96 9.28
N LEU A 280 -17.51 -0.31 9.11
CA LEU A 280 -16.52 -1.39 9.01
C LEU A 280 -15.63 -1.26 7.77
N PHE A 281 -16.19 -0.76 6.66
CA PHE A 281 -15.41 -0.45 5.46
C PHE A 281 -14.42 0.70 5.71
N GLU A 282 -14.84 1.78 6.38
CA GLU A 282 -13.94 2.89 6.76
C GLU A 282 -12.84 2.43 7.72
N LEU A 283 -13.18 1.62 8.72
CA LEU A 283 -12.19 1.01 9.61
C LEU A 283 -11.23 0.10 8.85
N TRP A 284 -11.71 -0.65 7.85
CA TRP A 284 -10.88 -1.49 6.99
C TRP A 284 -9.86 -0.66 6.21
N ILE A 285 -10.28 0.48 5.64
CA ILE A 285 -9.38 1.41 4.92
C ILE A 285 -8.21 1.83 5.82
N VAL A 286 -8.53 2.33 7.02
CA VAL A 286 -7.52 2.80 8.01
C VAL A 286 -6.67 1.66 8.57
N SER A 287 -7.23 0.45 8.66
CA SER A 287 -6.50 -0.73 9.14
C SER A 287 -5.55 -1.32 8.09
N TYR A 288 -5.67 -0.93 6.82
CA TYR A 288 -4.85 -1.48 5.76
C TYR A 288 -3.37 -1.10 5.93
N SER A 289 -3.09 0.18 6.18
CA SER A 289 -1.74 0.72 6.38
C SER A 289 -0.93 0.02 7.49
N PRO A 290 -1.42 -0.13 8.74
CA PRO A 290 -0.64 -0.79 9.79
C PRO A 290 -0.44 -2.29 9.50
N ILE A 291 -1.40 -2.96 8.86
CA ILE A 291 -1.24 -4.37 8.47
C ILE A 291 -0.17 -4.48 7.37
N PHE A 292 -0.20 -3.60 6.36
CA PHE A 292 0.83 -3.52 5.34
C PHE A 292 2.23 -3.33 5.95
N LEU A 293 2.36 -2.38 6.89
CA LEU A 293 3.60 -2.15 7.62
C LEU A 293 4.11 -3.42 8.31
N VAL A 294 3.25 -4.11 9.05
CA VAL A 294 3.60 -5.35 9.76
C VAL A 294 4.05 -6.43 8.78
N VAL A 295 3.34 -6.63 7.68
CA VAL A 295 3.70 -7.63 6.66
C VAL A 295 5.06 -7.32 6.04
N VAL A 296 5.31 -6.06 5.71
CA VAL A 296 6.59 -5.64 5.11
C VAL A 296 7.75 -5.84 6.09
N LEU A 297 7.59 -5.39 7.34
CA LEU A 297 8.62 -5.57 8.38
C LEU A 297 8.83 -7.04 8.72
N TRP A 298 7.79 -7.88 8.70
CA TRP A 298 7.96 -9.32 8.92
C TRP A 298 8.73 -9.99 7.78
N SER A 299 8.50 -9.53 6.55
CA SER A 299 9.02 -10.15 5.33
C SER A 299 10.48 -9.83 5.05
N VAL A 300 10.97 -8.66 5.50
CA VAL A 300 12.35 -8.19 5.27
C VAL A 300 13.02 -7.99 6.62
N GLU A 301 13.87 -8.95 6.99
CA GLU A 301 14.48 -9.02 8.32
C GLU A 301 15.35 -7.79 8.63
N GLU A 302 16.10 -7.30 7.66
CA GLU A 302 16.98 -6.15 7.82
C GLU A 302 16.18 -4.87 8.09
N TRP A 303 15.02 -4.71 7.44
CA TRP A 303 14.08 -3.62 7.73
C TRP A 303 13.49 -3.76 9.13
N ARG A 304 13.13 -4.97 9.56
CA ARG A 304 12.67 -5.23 10.94
C ARG A 304 13.69 -4.79 11.98
N HIS A 305 14.96 -5.14 11.79
CA HIS A 305 16.04 -4.80 12.71
C HIS A 305 16.29 -3.29 12.73
N GLU A 306 16.35 -2.65 11.57
CA GLU A 306 16.52 -1.19 11.48
C GLU A 306 15.36 -0.44 12.14
N TYR A 307 14.13 -0.86 11.88
CA TYR A 307 12.92 -0.30 12.48
C TYR A 307 12.88 -0.49 14.00
N SER A 308 13.21 -1.70 14.49
CA SER A 308 13.29 -1.96 15.93
C SER A 308 14.37 -1.11 16.62
N ASN A 309 15.54 -0.98 15.98
CA ASN A 309 16.63 -0.17 16.50
C ASN A 309 16.27 1.32 16.57
N TYR A 310 15.53 1.85 15.58
CA TYR A 310 15.03 3.22 15.62
C TYR A 310 14.21 3.48 16.90
N TRP A 311 13.27 2.58 17.22
CA TRP A 311 12.42 2.73 18.40
C TRP A 311 13.20 2.53 19.70
N ARG A 312 14.14 1.58 19.77
CA ARG A 312 15.00 1.41 20.95
C ARG A 312 15.81 2.66 21.27
N VAL A 313 16.38 3.30 20.24
CA VAL A 313 17.15 4.54 20.40
C VAL A 313 16.25 5.72 20.77
N THR A 314 15.11 5.87 20.09
CA THR A 314 14.16 6.97 20.32
C THR A 314 13.53 6.90 21.71
N LEU A 315 13.24 5.70 22.20
CA LEU A 315 12.68 5.47 23.53
C LEU A 315 13.75 5.41 24.64
N HIS A 316 15.02 5.71 24.33
CA HIS A 316 16.15 5.65 25.27
C HIS A 316 16.32 4.30 25.98
N LEU A 317 15.80 3.21 25.40
CA LEU A 317 15.85 1.87 26.00
C LEU A 317 17.25 1.24 25.92
N LEU A 318 18.16 1.82 25.13
CA LEU A 318 19.57 1.46 25.11
C LEU A 318 20.42 2.75 25.13
N PRO A 319 21.53 2.79 25.89
CA PRO A 319 22.56 3.81 25.66
C PRO A 319 22.96 3.74 24.18
N GLN A 320 23.14 4.89 23.52
CA GLN A 320 23.48 4.96 22.10
C GLN A 320 24.66 4.02 21.84
N VAL A 321 24.37 2.83 21.29
CA VAL A 321 25.38 1.97 20.74
C VAL A 321 25.93 2.78 19.59
N ILE A 322 27.14 3.30 19.78
CA ILE A 322 27.94 3.96 18.76
C ILE A 322 27.78 3.07 17.54
N ARG A 323 27.05 3.53 16.52
CA ARG A 323 26.95 2.80 15.27
C ARG A 323 28.41 2.59 14.88
N PRO A 324 28.91 1.35 14.72
CA PRO A 324 30.16 1.18 14.03
C PRO A 324 30.00 1.98 12.73
N GLU A 325 30.92 2.90 12.46
CA GLU A 325 30.97 3.58 11.17
C GLU A 325 30.67 2.52 10.12
N LYS A 326 29.67 2.78 9.25
CA LYS A 326 29.37 1.86 8.14
C LYS A 326 30.73 1.50 7.57
N PRO A 327 31.17 0.23 7.64
CA PRO A 327 32.49 -0.12 7.17
C PRO A 327 32.56 0.42 5.75
N ASN A 328 33.59 1.22 5.49
CA ASN A 328 33.73 1.87 4.22
C ASN A 328 33.72 0.75 3.18
N ARG A 329 32.61 0.61 2.44
CA ARG A 329 32.38 -0.55 1.57
C ARG A 329 33.48 -0.67 0.53
N ASP A 330 34.09 0.46 0.18
CA ASP A 330 35.25 0.53 -0.70
C ASP A 330 36.47 -0.13 -0.04
N VAL A 331 36.70 0.07 1.26
CA VAL A 331 37.80 -0.53 2.02
C VAL A 331 37.58 -2.03 2.27
N GLU A 332 36.36 -2.47 2.59
CA GLU A 332 36.06 -3.91 2.73
C GLU A 332 36.13 -4.65 1.39
N ALA A 333 35.63 -4.05 0.32
CA ALA A 333 35.76 -4.63 -1.03
C ALA A 333 37.24 -4.68 -1.44
N GLU A 334 38.00 -3.61 -1.21
CA GLU A 334 39.42 -3.56 -1.52
C GLU A 334 40.23 -4.58 -0.70
N GLN A 335 39.92 -4.76 0.59
CA GLN A 335 40.51 -5.80 1.44
C GLN A 335 40.14 -7.21 0.98
N TYR A 336 38.88 -7.43 0.57
CA TYR A 336 38.43 -8.72 0.03
C TYR A 336 39.14 -9.05 -1.29
N PHE A 337 39.25 -8.08 -2.21
CA PHE A 337 39.98 -8.25 -3.47
C PHE A 337 41.50 -8.40 -3.26
N LEU A 338 42.08 -7.74 -2.26
CA LEU A 338 43.48 -7.93 -1.85
C LEU A 338 43.73 -9.34 -1.34
N TYR A 339 42.85 -9.86 -0.48
CA TYR A 339 42.94 -11.22 0.02
C TYR A 339 42.85 -12.25 -1.11
N TYR A 340 41.95 -12.01 -2.07
CA TYR A 340 41.83 -12.84 -3.27
C TYR A 340 43.07 -12.77 -4.16
N ARG A 341 43.70 -11.60 -4.31
CA ARG A 341 44.95 -11.45 -5.07
C ARG A 341 46.11 -12.23 -4.45
N GLN A 342 46.20 -12.24 -3.12
CA GLN A 342 47.25 -12.92 -2.37
C GLN A 342 47.09 -14.44 -2.30
N SER A 343 45.89 -14.96 -2.56
CA SER A 343 45.62 -16.40 -2.54
C SER A 343 45.79 -17.07 -3.91
N TRP A 344 45.97 -16.28 -4.97
CA TRP A 344 46.08 -16.76 -6.36
C TRP A 344 47.42 -16.42 -7.04
N GLY A 345 48.32 -15.72 -6.36
CA GLY A 345 49.71 -15.48 -6.78
C GLY A 345 50.67 -16.07 -5.76
#